data_AF-A0A443RYD6-F1
#
_entry.id   AF-A0A443RYD6-F1
#
_cell.length_a   1.000
_cell.length_b   1.000
_cell.length_c   1.000
_cell.angle_alpha   90.00
_cell.angle_beta   90.00
_cell.angle_gamma   90.00
#
_symmetry.space_group_name_H-M   'P 1'
#
loop_
_entity.id
_entity.type
_entity.pdbx_description
1 polymer ?
#
loop_
_entity_poly.entity_id
_entity_poly.type
_entity_poly.pdbx_seq_one_letter_code
_entity_poly.pdbx_strand_id
1 'polypeptide(L)'
;MCCRSAENPYARQRRDVHEYSTRLRREGNKKTCQEHRERPGAYVPACEDDGTYSKLQCHSSTGMCWCSNPDGKRITEPIRETPICL
;
A
#
# COMPACT_ATOMS: atom_id res chain seq x y z
N MET A 1 28.16 27.28 -3.82
CA MET A 1 28.11 26.36 -2.66
C MET A 1 26.87 25.49 -2.84
N CYS A 2 27.04 24.20 -3.14
CA CYS A 2 25.96 23.21 -3.13
C CYS A 2 26.39 22.06 -2.23
N CYS A 3 25.44 21.54 -1.45
CA CYS A 3 25.64 20.53 -0.41
C CYS A 3 26.39 19.32 -0.96
N ARG A 4 27.55 19.00 -0.36
CA ARG A 4 28.26 17.76 -0.64
C ARG A 4 27.39 16.60 -0.17
N SER A 5 26.85 15.85 -1.12
CA SER A 5 26.26 14.54 -0.86
C SER A 5 27.26 13.70 -0.09
N ALA A 6 26.85 13.20 1.08
CA ALA A 6 27.68 12.33 1.90
C ALA A 6 28.10 11.11 1.06
N GLU A 7 29.40 10.97 0.81
CA GLU A 7 29.99 9.74 0.30
C GLU A 7 29.75 8.66 1.35
N ASN A 8 28.72 7.85 1.12
CA ASN A 8 28.37 6.75 2.01
C ASN A 8 29.58 5.79 2.10
N PRO A 9 30.22 5.66 3.28
CA PRO A 9 31.47 4.89 3.42
C PRO A 9 31.29 3.37 3.23
N TYR A 10 30.07 2.88 3.00
CA TYR A 10 29.75 1.46 2.82
C TYR A 10 29.54 1.02 1.35
N ALA A 11 29.63 1.89 0.36
CA ALA A 11 29.25 1.58 -1.03
C ALA A 11 30.42 1.07 -1.92
N ARG A 12 31.23 0.11 -1.45
CA ARG A 12 32.45 -0.34 -2.17
C ARG A 12 32.25 -1.53 -3.12
N GLN A 13 31.22 -2.38 -2.97
CA GLN A 13 30.99 -3.55 -3.84
C GLN A 13 29.62 -3.51 -4.56
N ARG A 14 29.55 -3.98 -5.82
CA ARG A 14 28.28 -4.13 -6.58
C ARG A 14 27.21 -4.97 -5.86
N ARG A 15 27.61 -5.91 -5.00
CA ARG A 15 26.68 -6.72 -4.19
C ARG A 15 26.01 -5.89 -3.07
N ASP A 16 26.73 -4.93 -2.51
CA ASP A 16 26.24 -4.06 -1.43
C ASP A 16 25.18 -3.07 -1.95
N VAL A 17 25.29 -2.65 -3.22
CA VAL A 17 24.27 -1.82 -3.90
C VAL A 17 22.97 -2.61 -4.10
N HIS A 18 23.04 -3.91 -4.41
CA HIS A 18 21.86 -4.76 -4.54
C HIS A 18 21.14 -4.91 -3.19
N GLU A 19 21.88 -5.16 -2.11
CA GLU A 19 21.32 -5.29 -0.76
C GLU A 19 20.75 -3.96 -0.23
N TYR A 20 21.44 -2.84 -0.45
CA TYR A 20 20.95 -1.50 -0.08
C TYR A 20 19.70 -1.10 -0.87
N SER A 21 19.66 -1.33 -2.19
CA SER A 21 18.48 -1.03 -3.02
C SER A 21 17.30 -1.98 -2.76
N THR A 22 17.55 -3.24 -2.39
CA THR A 22 16.47 -4.13 -1.93
C THR A 22 15.94 -3.72 -0.55
N ARG A 23 16.77 -3.22 0.38
CA ARG A 23 16.29 -2.64 1.65
C ARG A 23 15.43 -1.39 1.42
N LEU A 24 15.89 -0.42 0.61
CA LEU A 24 15.10 0.78 0.28
C LEU A 24 13.77 0.46 -0.40
N ARG A 25 13.70 -0.55 -1.27
CA ARG A 25 12.43 -1.03 -1.86
C ARG A 25 11.49 -1.67 -0.84
N ARG A 26 12.03 -2.37 0.16
CA ARG A 26 11.26 -3.01 1.23
C ARG A 26 10.73 -1.99 2.25
N GLU A 27 11.49 -0.92 2.49
CA GLU A 27 11.12 0.14 3.44
C GLU A 27 10.27 1.25 2.80
N GLY A 28 10.33 1.47 1.48
CA GLY A 28 9.77 2.66 0.82
C GLY A 28 8.68 2.43 -0.24
N ASN A 29 7.97 1.30 -0.27
CA ASN A 29 6.91 1.08 -1.27
C ASN A 29 5.71 0.28 -0.75
N LYS A 30 5.22 0.59 0.45
CA LYS A 30 3.82 0.24 0.77
C LYS A 30 2.93 1.21 0.00
N LYS A 31 2.34 0.75 -1.10
CA LYS A 31 1.29 1.50 -1.81
C LYS A 31 0.17 1.82 -0.82
N THR A 32 0.03 3.10 -0.51
CA THR A 32 -0.99 3.56 0.42
C THR A 32 -2.38 3.43 -0.24
N CYS A 33 -3.43 3.50 0.57
CA CYS A 33 -4.78 3.40 0.06
C CYS A 33 -5.12 4.54 -0.95
N GLN A 34 -4.41 5.67 -0.85
CA GLN A 34 -4.65 6.88 -1.65
C GLN A 34 -4.05 6.82 -3.07
N GLU A 35 -3.20 5.84 -3.40
CA GLU A 35 -2.52 5.74 -4.70
C GLU A 35 -3.32 4.97 -5.78
N HIS A 36 -4.64 4.84 -5.62
CA HIS A 36 -5.50 4.13 -6.58
C HIS A 36 -6.09 5.08 -7.63
N ARG A 37 -5.98 4.71 -8.90
CA ARG A 37 -6.52 5.50 -10.01
C ARG A 37 -7.97 5.10 -10.28
N GLU A 38 -8.87 6.06 -10.20
CA GLU A 38 -10.27 5.86 -10.56
C GLU A 38 -10.39 5.54 -12.05
N ARG A 39 -10.82 4.32 -12.34
CA ARG A 39 -11.19 3.86 -13.67
C ARG A 39 -12.60 3.28 -13.59
N PRO A 40 -13.49 3.53 -14.57
CA PRO A 40 -14.82 2.93 -14.56
C PRO A 40 -14.75 1.41 -14.39
N GLY A 41 -15.52 0.87 -13.44
CA GLY A 41 -15.53 -0.55 -13.09
C GLY A 41 -14.37 -1.04 -12.22
N ALA A 42 -13.29 -0.26 -12.06
CA ALA A 42 -12.21 -0.61 -11.17
C ALA A 42 -12.63 -0.50 -9.70
N TYR A 43 -11.99 -1.32 -8.87
CA TYR A 43 -12.10 -1.19 -7.43
C TYR A 43 -11.31 0.04 -6.98
N VAL A 44 -12.00 0.92 -6.24
CA VAL A 44 -11.40 2.07 -5.55
C VAL A 44 -11.50 1.76 -4.06
N PRO A 45 -10.38 1.64 -3.33
CA PRO A 45 -10.43 1.35 -1.91
C PRO A 45 -10.93 2.56 -1.11
N ALA A 46 -11.72 2.29 -0.06
CA ALA A 46 -11.95 3.24 1.00
C ALA A 46 -10.70 3.37 1.89
N CYS A 47 -10.39 4.60 2.28
CA CYS A 47 -9.21 4.95 3.05
C CYS A 47 -9.60 5.70 4.32
N GLU A 48 -8.84 5.50 5.38
CA GLU A 48 -8.89 6.34 6.58
C GLU A 48 -8.06 7.61 6.38
N ASP A 49 -8.23 8.59 7.27
CA ASP A 49 -7.53 9.89 7.20
C ASP A 49 -6.01 9.77 7.30
N ASP A 50 -5.51 8.71 7.95
CA ASP A 50 -4.08 8.41 8.07
C ASP A 50 -3.48 7.77 6.81
N GLY A 51 -4.30 7.53 5.78
CA GLY A 51 -3.90 6.93 4.51
C GLY A 51 -3.86 5.40 4.52
N THR A 52 -4.25 4.76 5.62
CA THR A 52 -4.45 3.31 5.69
C THR A 52 -5.76 2.90 5.03
N TYR A 53 -5.92 1.59 4.78
CA TYR A 53 -7.17 1.05 4.24
C TYR A 53 -8.23 1.02 5.33
N SER A 54 -9.46 1.39 4.99
CA SER A 54 -10.58 1.26 5.91
C SER A 54 -10.82 -0.21 6.27
N LYS A 55 -11.43 -0.43 7.44
CA LYS A 55 -11.81 -1.78 7.85
C LYS A 55 -12.84 -2.39 6.90
N LEU A 56 -13.76 -1.58 6.37
CA LEU A 56 -14.80 -2.02 5.46
C LEU A 56 -14.47 -1.55 4.04
N GLN A 57 -14.34 -2.49 3.12
CA GLN A 57 -14.13 -2.18 1.71
C GLN A 57 -15.29 -2.71 0.88
N CYS A 58 -15.72 -1.93 -0.12
CA CYS A 58 -16.75 -2.33 -1.06
C CYS A 58 -16.31 -2.06 -2.49
N HIS A 59 -16.51 -3.02 -3.38
CA HIS A 59 -16.30 -2.86 -4.81
C HIS A 59 -17.62 -2.54 -5.50
N SER A 60 -17.88 -1.25 -5.72
CA SER A 60 -19.17 -0.76 -6.23
C SER A 60 -19.58 -1.38 -7.57
N SER A 61 -18.62 -1.78 -8.42
CA SER A 61 -18.92 -2.41 -9.71
C SER A 61 -19.41 -3.85 -9.60
N THR A 62 -18.99 -4.60 -8.57
CA THR A 62 -19.42 -6.00 -8.35
C THR A 62 -20.49 -6.09 -7.27
N GLY A 63 -20.64 -5.06 -6.45
CA GLY A 63 -21.53 -5.03 -5.29
C GLY A 63 -21.02 -5.91 -4.14
N MET A 64 -19.73 -6.24 -4.12
CA MET A 64 -19.14 -7.10 -3.08
C MET A 64 -18.40 -6.26 -2.04
N CYS A 65 -18.64 -6.55 -0.76
CA CYS A 65 -17.96 -5.93 0.38
C CYS A 65 -17.22 -6.97 1.22
N TRP A 66 -16.11 -6.57 1.85
CA TRP A 66 -15.29 -7.41 2.71
C TRP A 66 -14.63 -6.56 3.81
N CYS A 67 -14.17 -7.22 4.88
CA CYS A 67 -13.31 -6.57 5.86
C CYS A 67 -11.84 -6.65 5.43
N SER A 68 -11.09 -5.57 5.62
CA SER A 68 -9.64 -5.52 5.45
C SER A 68 -8.90 -5.05 6.70
N ASN A 69 -7.62 -5.39 6.75
CA ASN A 69 -6.70 -4.80 7.71
C ASN A 69 -6.15 -3.45 7.20
N PRO A 70 -5.44 -2.66 8.04
CA PRO A 70 -4.86 -1.37 7.64
C PRO A 70 -3.86 -1.44 6.47
N ASP A 71 -3.29 -2.62 6.19
CA ASP A 71 -2.43 -2.89 5.03
C ASP A 71 -3.21 -3.18 3.73
N GLY A 72 -4.54 -3.22 3.78
CA GLY A 72 -5.42 -3.48 2.63
C GLY A 72 -5.62 -4.96 2.29
N LYS A 73 -5.14 -5.89 3.12
CA LYS A 73 -5.40 -7.33 2.95
C LYS A 73 -6.82 -7.66 3.40
N ARG A 74 -7.53 -8.44 2.60
CA ARG A 74 -8.84 -8.98 2.95
C ARG A 74 -8.68 -9.99 4.08
N ILE A 75 -9.55 -9.89 5.08
CA ILE A 75 -9.60 -10.80 6.24
C ILE A 75 -10.91 -11.58 6.32
N THR A 76 -11.90 -11.23 5.50
CA THR A 76 -13.14 -11.99 5.33
C THR A 76 -13.40 -12.26 3.85
N GLU A 77 -14.28 -13.24 3.60
CA GLU A 77 -14.81 -13.46 2.26
C GLU A 77 -15.70 -12.28 1.81
N PRO A 78 -15.72 -11.96 0.51
CA PRO A 78 -16.60 -10.94 -0.02
C PRO A 78 -18.06 -11.40 -0.03
N ILE A 79 -18.95 -10.55 0.47
CA ILE A 79 -20.41 -10.77 0.49
C ILE A 79 -21.13 -9.61 -0.20
N ARG A 80 -22.40 -9.78 -0.58
CA ARG A 80 -23.18 -8.72 -1.25
C ARG A 80 -23.78 -7.71 -0.26
N GLU A 81 -23.83 -8.09 1.01
CA GLU A 81 -24.25 -7.27 2.13
C GLU A 81 -23.05 -6.49 2.73
N THR A 82 -23.31 -5.62 3.70
CA THR A 82 -22.26 -4.93 4.44
C THR A 82 -21.80 -5.79 5.62
N PRO A 83 -20.58 -6.34 5.62
CA PRO A 83 -20.08 -7.12 6.75
C PRO A 83 -19.82 -6.24 7.98
N ILE A 84 -19.94 -6.83 9.16
CA ILE A 84 -19.53 -6.19 10.42
C ILE A 84 -18.03 -6.41 10.59
N CYS A 85 -17.25 -5.33 10.54
CA CYS A 85 -15.79 -5.36 10.70
C CYS A 85 -15.40 -4.87 12.09
N LEU A 86 -14.97 -5.81 12.95
CA LEU A 86 -14.61 -5.55 14.34
C LEU A 86 -13.18 -5.01 14.49
#